data_AF-A0A382VAW6-F1
#
_entry.id   AF-A0A382VAW6-F1
#
_cell.length_a   1.000
_cell.length_b   1.000
_cell.length_c   1.000
_cell.angle_alpha   90.00
_cell.angle_beta   90.00
_cell.angle_gamma   90.00
#
_symmetry.space_group_name_H-M   'P 1'
#
loop_
_entity.id
_entity.type
_entity.pdbx_description
1 polymer ?
#
loop_
_entity_poly.entity_id
_entity_poly.type
_entity_poly.pdbx_seq_one_letter_code
_entity_poly.pdbx_strand_id
1 'polypeptide(L)'
;MSDETNETRSTQETARIRDWLSTEDPVSIATHIRVDADAAFSAALLHILRPRASIAFVRADSVIVAPDCIAVDLSNGPRSVKGLRVGSAFGAVVDALRDIDRPVHDALADWASQLNETDSGMPCRDRLKLSQLVECWRCLEIGDGEILARAEELLRGQISSFRMREGHRRNAEKTVVDGSVCVVGPGV
;
A
#
# COMPACT_ATOMS: atom_id res chain seq x y z
N MET A 1 6.61 -28.42 5.33
CA MET A 1 5.28 -28.21 5.99
C MET A 1 4.97 -26.74 6.27
N SER A 2 5.97 -25.82 6.29
CA SER A 2 5.77 -24.37 6.48
C SER A 2 5.35 -23.60 5.22
N ASP A 3 5.83 -24.00 4.03
CA ASP A 3 5.61 -23.19 2.82
C ASP A 3 4.18 -23.33 2.26
N GLU A 4 3.62 -24.54 2.16
CA GLU A 4 2.23 -24.77 1.69
C GLU A 4 1.18 -24.06 2.57
N THR A 5 1.43 -23.97 3.88
CA THR A 5 0.50 -23.31 4.81
C THR A 5 0.57 -21.79 4.69
N ASN A 6 1.75 -21.22 4.43
CA ASN A 6 1.91 -19.79 4.17
C ASN A 6 1.40 -19.38 2.78
N GLU A 7 1.60 -20.22 1.76
CA GLU A 7 1.09 -19.98 0.41
C GLU A 7 -0.44 -19.97 0.37
N THR A 8 -1.07 -20.93 1.05
CA THR A 8 -2.54 -20.98 1.19
C THR A 8 -3.06 -19.74 1.91
N ARG A 9 -2.41 -19.32 3.01
CA ARG A 9 -2.82 -18.13 3.78
C ARG A 9 -2.62 -16.83 3.01
N SER A 10 -1.54 -16.69 2.26
CA SER A 10 -1.32 -15.50 1.43
C SER A 10 -2.34 -15.40 0.30
N THR A 11 -2.68 -16.51 -0.34
CA THR A 11 -3.73 -16.54 -1.36
C THR A 11 -5.07 -16.10 -0.75
N GLN A 12 -5.35 -16.51 0.49
CA GLN A 12 -6.54 -16.07 1.23
C GLN A 12 -6.50 -14.57 1.58
N GLU A 13 -5.35 -14.00 1.94
CA GLU A 13 -5.21 -12.55 2.20
C GLU A 13 -5.46 -11.73 0.93
N THR A 14 -4.84 -12.12 -0.18
CA THR A 14 -5.06 -11.48 -1.48
C THR A 14 -6.53 -11.58 -1.89
N ALA A 15 -7.14 -12.76 -1.79
CA ALA A 15 -8.57 -12.93 -2.07
C ALA A 15 -9.44 -12.03 -1.18
N ARG A 16 -9.15 -11.95 0.13
CA ARG A 16 -9.87 -11.09 1.08
C ARG A 16 -9.80 -9.61 0.70
N ILE A 17 -8.63 -9.12 0.29
CA ILE A 17 -8.47 -7.73 -0.18
C ILE A 17 -9.32 -7.49 -1.42
N ARG A 18 -9.28 -8.41 -2.40
CA ARG A 18 -10.04 -8.30 -3.65
C ARG A 18 -11.55 -8.35 -3.42
N ASP A 19 -11.99 -9.25 -2.54
CA ASP A 19 -13.39 -9.38 -2.14
C ASP A 19 -13.86 -8.07 -1.49
N TRP A 20 -13.09 -7.53 -0.53
CA TRP A 20 -13.42 -6.26 0.13
C TRP A 20 -13.45 -5.08 -0.84
N LEU A 21 -12.49 -4.99 -1.77
CA LEU A 21 -12.48 -3.96 -2.82
C LEU A 21 -13.74 -4.02 -3.71
N SER A 22 -14.35 -5.19 -3.85
CA SER A 22 -15.55 -5.44 -4.67
C SER A 22 -16.87 -5.30 -3.89
N THR A 23 -16.83 -5.24 -2.55
CA THR A 23 -18.02 -5.08 -1.70
C THR A 23 -18.66 -3.70 -1.91
N GLU A 24 -20.00 -3.64 -2.03
CA GLU A 24 -20.72 -2.35 -2.14
C GLU A 24 -20.55 -1.49 -0.88
N ASP A 25 -20.60 -0.16 -1.04
CA ASP A 25 -20.60 0.76 0.11
C ASP A 25 -21.86 0.56 0.98
N PRO A 26 -21.79 0.78 2.30
CA PRO A 26 -20.64 1.26 3.05
C PRO A 26 -19.61 0.16 3.37
N VAL A 27 -18.33 0.53 3.37
CA VAL A 27 -17.22 -0.33 3.82
C VAL A 27 -16.33 0.41 4.82
N SER A 28 -15.54 -0.34 5.59
CA SER A 28 -14.66 0.22 6.61
C SER A 28 -13.28 -0.43 6.63
N ILE A 29 -12.30 0.31 7.17
CA ILE A 29 -10.92 -0.11 7.37
C ILE A 29 -10.63 -0.03 8.86
N ALA A 30 -10.16 -1.13 9.45
CA ALA A 30 -9.69 -1.16 10.83
C ALA A 30 -8.17 -1.32 10.86
N THR A 31 -7.50 -0.49 11.64
CA THR A 31 -6.06 -0.60 11.90
C THR A 31 -5.76 -0.29 13.37
N HIS A 32 -4.56 -0.60 13.85
CA HIS A 32 -4.27 -0.45 15.28
C HIS A 32 -4.01 1.01 15.66
N ILE A 33 -4.37 1.38 16.89
CA ILE A 33 -3.93 2.63 17.53
C ILE A 33 -2.42 2.63 17.66
N ARG A 34 -1.83 3.82 17.69
CA ARG A 34 -0.38 4.00 17.60
C ARG A 34 0.17 3.36 16.31
N VAL A 35 -0.49 3.62 15.18
CA VAL A 35 -0.05 3.19 13.84
C VAL A 35 1.46 3.34 13.67
N ASP A 36 2.09 2.26 13.24
CA ASP A 36 3.42 2.28 12.66
C ASP A 36 3.33 2.50 11.15
N ALA A 37 4.42 2.30 10.42
CA ALA A 37 4.43 2.52 8.98
C ALA A 37 3.64 1.47 8.21
N ASP A 38 3.64 0.20 8.62
CA ASP A 38 2.90 -0.81 7.87
C ASP A 38 1.38 -0.56 7.98
N ALA A 39 0.90 -0.33 9.20
CA ALA A 39 -0.47 0.07 9.47
C ALA A 39 -0.89 1.36 8.73
N ALA A 40 -0.08 2.42 8.82
CA ALA A 40 -0.41 3.71 8.23
C ALA A 40 -0.49 3.65 6.70
N PHE A 41 0.52 3.07 6.04
CA PHE A 41 0.56 3.00 4.59
C PHE A 41 -0.45 2.00 4.02
N SER A 42 -0.73 0.89 4.72
CA SER A 42 -1.80 -0.06 4.35
C SER A 42 -3.17 0.59 4.38
N ALA A 43 -3.52 1.24 5.51
CA ALA A 43 -4.82 1.87 5.67
C ALA A 43 -4.99 3.04 4.69
N ALA A 44 -3.95 3.86 4.49
CA ALA A 44 -3.97 4.97 3.55
C ALA A 44 -4.15 4.48 2.09
N LEU A 45 -3.46 3.41 1.67
CA LEU A 45 -3.63 2.86 0.33
C LEU A 45 -5.05 2.34 0.09
N LEU A 46 -5.62 1.61 1.04
CA LEU A 46 -7.01 1.16 0.96
C LEU A 46 -7.99 2.33 0.92
N HIS A 47 -7.73 3.41 1.67
CA HIS A 47 -8.53 4.61 1.63
C HIS A 47 -8.43 5.35 0.29
N ILE A 48 -7.26 5.37 -0.36
CA ILE A 48 -7.12 5.90 -1.72
C ILE A 48 -7.98 5.10 -2.72
N LEU A 49 -8.02 3.77 -2.57
CA LEU A 49 -8.80 2.88 -3.44
C LEU A 49 -10.30 2.96 -3.16
N ARG A 50 -10.70 3.21 -1.91
CA ARG A 50 -12.08 3.38 -1.47
C ARG A 50 -12.25 4.66 -0.65
N PRO A 51 -12.35 5.85 -1.29
CA PRO A 51 -12.33 7.15 -0.60
C PRO A 51 -13.51 7.43 0.33
N ARG A 52 -14.54 6.57 0.33
CA ARG A 52 -15.71 6.66 1.21
C ARG A 52 -15.61 5.71 2.40
N ALA A 53 -14.58 4.87 2.45
CA ALA A 53 -14.40 3.92 3.54
C ALA A 53 -14.12 4.67 4.85
N SER A 54 -14.86 4.35 5.91
CA SER A 54 -14.56 4.88 7.23
C SER A 54 -13.34 4.17 7.82
N ILE A 55 -12.48 4.91 8.53
CA ILE A 55 -11.30 4.34 9.18
C ILE A 55 -11.50 4.29 10.70
N ALA A 56 -11.24 3.13 11.30
CA ALA A 56 -11.31 2.91 12.74
C ALA A 56 -9.94 2.53 13.30
N PHE A 57 -9.48 3.28 14.30
CA PHE A 57 -8.28 2.94 15.07
C PHE A 57 -8.67 2.11 16.30
N VAL A 58 -8.21 0.87 16.38
CA VAL A 58 -8.59 -0.10 17.41
C VAL A 58 -7.37 -0.65 18.14
N ARG A 59 -7.53 -1.45 19.18
CA ARG A 59 -6.36 -2.12 19.78
C ARG A 59 -5.80 -3.17 18.82
N ALA A 60 -4.47 -3.37 18.83
CA ALA A 60 -3.82 -4.34 17.94
C ALA A 60 -4.28 -5.80 18.14
N ASP A 61 -4.82 -6.13 19.32
CA ASP A 61 -5.37 -7.46 19.65
C ASP A 61 -6.86 -7.61 19.32
N SER A 62 -7.49 -6.58 18.75
CA SER A 62 -8.92 -6.61 18.38
C SER A 62 -9.19 -7.63 17.27
N VAL A 63 -10.34 -8.30 17.37
CA VAL A 63 -10.80 -9.24 16.34
C VAL A 63 -11.94 -8.60 15.57
N ILE A 64 -11.72 -8.37 14.28
CA ILE A 64 -12.75 -7.83 13.38
C ILE A 64 -13.45 -8.97 12.66
N VAL A 65 -14.77 -9.03 12.79
CA VAL A 65 -15.62 -10.07 12.17
C VAL A 65 -16.59 -9.50 11.13
N ALA A 66 -16.82 -8.19 11.14
CA ALA A 66 -17.74 -7.50 10.24
C ALA A 66 -17.31 -7.74 8.77
N PRO A 67 -18.23 -8.18 7.88
CA PRO A 67 -17.88 -8.59 6.52
C PRO A 67 -17.51 -7.42 5.60
N ASP A 68 -18.01 -6.23 5.91
CA ASP A 68 -17.78 -4.95 5.24
C ASP A 68 -16.53 -4.22 5.78
N CYS A 69 -15.84 -4.80 6.78
CA CYS A 69 -14.62 -4.26 7.34
C CYS A 69 -13.41 -5.11 6.93
N ILE A 70 -12.38 -4.45 6.41
CA ILE A 70 -11.05 -5.04 6.28
C ILE A 70 -10.19 -4.61 7.47
N ALA A 71 -9.48 -5.56 8.07
CA ALA A 71 -8.53 -5.27 9.14
C ALA A 71 -7.12 -5.35 8.55
N VAL A 72 -6.35 -4.27 8.66
CA VAL A 72 -4.95 -4.23 8.22
C VAL A 72 -4.04 -4.10 9.43
N ASP A 73 -3.02 -4.95 9.44
CA ASP A 73 -2.02 -5.02 10.49
C ASP A 73 -2.62 -5.17 11.90
N LEU A 74 -3.61 -6.05 12.03
CA LEU A 74 -4.17 -6.47 13.32
C LEU A 74 -3.71 -7.89 13.65
N SER A 75 -3.51 -8.15 14.94
CA SER A 75 -2.92 -9.40 15.42
C SER A 75 -3.74 -10.65 15.08
N ASN A 76 -5.07 -10.53 14.98
CA ASN A 76 -5.97 -11.67 14.90
C ASN A 76 -7.19 -11.38 14.02
N GLY A 77 -7.88 -12.46 13.64
CA GLY A 77 -9.24 -12.41 13.11
C GLY A 77 -9.39 -12.80 11.64
N PRO A 78 -10.59 -13.23 11.24
CA PRO A 78 -10.87 -13.75 9.89
C PRO A 78 -10.84 -12.67 8.80
N ARG A 79 -10.77 -11.40 9.19
CA ARG A 79 -10.68 -10.23 8.29
C ARG A 79 -9.30 -9.56 8.29
N SER A 80 -8.34 -10.10 9.04
CA SER A 80 -7.00 -9.50 9.15
C SER A 80 -6.15 -9.77 7.90
N VAL A 81 -5.41 -8.75 7.48
CA VAL A 81 -4.33 -8.79 6.49
C VAL A 81 -3.06 -8.40 7.24
N LYS A 82 -2.13 -9.34 7.37
CA LYS A 82 -0.80 -9.15 7.95
C LYS A 82 0.32 -9.26 6.92
N GLY A 83 0.04 -9.84 5.76
CA GLY A 83 1.04 -10.10 4.74
C GLY A 83 2.02 -11.20 5.12
N LEU A 84 1.48 -12.32 5.60
CA LEU A 84 2.25 -13.45 6.14
C LEU A 84 3.29 -14.05 5.16
N ARG A 85 3.12 -13.85 3.85
CA ARG A 85 4.07 -14.30 2.81
C ARG A 85 4.97 -13.19 2.30
N VAL A 86 4.41 -12.01 2.10
CA VAL A 86 5.11 -10.87 1.49
C VAL A 86 5.99 -10.15 2.51
N GLY A 87 5.64 -10.19 3.78
CA GLY A 87 6.43 -9.67 4.89
C GLY A 87 5.85 -8.41 5.54
N SER A 88 4.75 -7.86 5.01
CA SER A 88 3.99 -6.74 5.61
C SER A 88 2.57 -6.67 5.04
N ALA A 89 1.62 -6.11 5.79
CA ALA A 89 0.25 -5.88 5.35
C ALA A 89 0.21 -4.98 4.10
N PHE A 90 1.07 -3.97 4.03
CA PHE A 90 1.15 -3.07 2.89
C PHE A 90 1.60 -3.82 1.65
N GLY A 91 2.61 -4.69 1.80
CA GLY A 91 3.04 -5.59 0.74
C GLY A 91 1.91 -6.47 0.22
N ALA A 92 1.00 -6.93 1.09
CA ALA A 92 -0.14 -7.76 0.67
C ALA A 92 -1.18 -6.95 -0.11
N VAL A 93 -1.47 -5.72 0.33
CA VAL A 93 -2.35 -4.81 -0.40
C VAL A 93 -1.76 -4.49 -1.78
N VAL A 94 -0.46 -4.18 -1.87
CA VAL A 94 0.21 -3.90 -3.15
C VAL A 94 0.21 -5.13 -4.07
N ASP A 95 0.51 -6.32 -3.55
CA ASP A 95 0.50 -7.56 -4.34
C ASP A 95 -0.90 -7.87 -4.90
N ALA A 96 -1.96 -7.61 -4.12
CA ALA A 96 -3.34 -7.78 -4.56
C ALA A 96 -3.69 -6.88 -5.77
N LEU A 97 -3.06 -5.71 -5.88
CA LEU A 97 -3.25 -4.76 -6.99
C LEU A 97 -2.57 -5.19 -8.27
N ARG A 98 -1.66 -6.18 -8.27
CA ARG A 98 -0.95 -6.62 -9.48
C ARG A 98 -1.90 -6.91 -10.66
N ASP A 99 -3.04 -7.52 -10.35
CA ASP A 99 -4.05 -7.94 -11.32
C ASP A 99 -5.24 -6.97 -11.42
N ILE A 100 -5.31 -5.94 -10.57
CA ILE A 100 -6.41 -4.96 -10.50
C ILE A 100 -5.98 -3.61 -11.08
N ASP A 101 -4.89 -3.05 -10.56
CA ASP A 101 -4.33 -1.77 -10.98
C ASP A 101 -2.80 -1.92 -11.04
N ARG A 102 -2.34 -2.52 -12.15
CA ARG A 102 -0.93 -2.78 -12.39
C ARG A 102 -0.06 -1.50 -12.28
N PRO A 103 -0.48 -0.33 -12.82
CA PRO A 103 0.25 0.91 -12.61
C PRO A 103 0.46 1.30 -11.14
N VAL A 104 -0.55 1.12 -10.28
CA VAL A 104 -0.39 1.41 -8.83
C VAL A 104 0.51 0.37 -8.16
N HIS A 105 0.36 -0.91 -8.51
CA HIS A 105 1.29 -1.96 -8.05
C HIS A 105 2.75 -1.59 -8.38
N ASP A 106 3.03 -1.26 -9.64
CA ASP A 106 4.40 -0.95 -10.07
C ASP A 106 4.94 0.34 -9.44
N ALA A 107 4.08 1.33 -9.18
CA ALA A 107 4.47 2.58 -8.50
C ALA A 107 4.88 2.39 -7.04
N LEU A 108 4.35 1.37 -6.38
CA LEU A 108 4.49 1.13 -4.94
C LEU A 108 5.34 -0.10 -4.60
N ALA A 109 5.76 -0.88 -5.60
CA ALA A 109 6.51 -2.12 -5.41
C ALA A 109 7.78 -1.93 -4.56
N ASP A 110 8.54 -0.84 -4.78
CA ASP A 110 9.75 -0.55 -4.01
C ASP A 110 9.42 -0.23 -2.54
N TRP A 111 8.35 0.54 -2.29
CA TRP A 111 7.91 0.85 -0.92
C TRP A 111 7.37 -0.40 -0.20
N ALA A 112 6.70 -1.28 -0.93
CA ALA A 112 6.27 -2.58 -0.41
C ALA A 112 7.48 -3.44 -0.01
N SER A 113 8.50 -3.52 -0.86
CA SER A 113 9.74 -4.23 -0.54
C SER A 113 10.41 -3.64 0.69
N GLN A 114 10.49 -2.31 0.79
CA GLN A 114 11.08 -1.62 1.94
C GLN A 114 10.34 -1.95 3.25
N LEU A 115 9.00 -1.88 3.25
CA LEU A 115 8.21 -2.16 4.44
C LEU A 115 8.27 -3.63 4.85
N ASN A 116 8.27 -4.55 3.88
CA ASN A 116 8.49 -5.98 4.13
C ASN A 116 9.82 -6.23 4.86
N GLU A 117 10.90 -5.57 4.45
CA GLU A 117 12.21 -5.69 5.11
C GLU A 117 12.16 -5.15 6.54
N THR A 118 11.59 -3.95 6.74
CA THR A 118 11.58 -3.31 8.06
C THR A 118 10.67 -4.04 9.06
N ASP A 119 9.52 -4.56 8.61
CA ASP A 119 8.58 -5.27 9.48
C ASP A 119 9.11 -6.66 9.88
N SER A 120 9.78 -7.35 8.94
CA SER A 120 10.45 -8.63 9.22
C SER A 120 11.76 -8.49 10.03
N GLY A 121 12.13 -7.28 10.46
CA GLY A 121 13.39 -7.01 11.19
C GLY A 121 14.66 -7.20 10.35
N MET A 122 14.54 -7.22 9.03
CA MET A 122 15.64 -7.42 8.09
C MET A 122 16.38 -6.10 7.82
N PRO A 123 17.67 -6.14 7.44
CA PRO A 123 18.43 -4.93 7.14
C PRO A 123 17.93 -4.23 5.86
N CYS A 124 17.17 -3.14 6.02
CA CYS A 124 16.82 -2.26 4.91
C CYS A 124 17.95 -1.26 4.62
N ARG A 125 18.38 -1.19 3.35
CA ARG A 125 19.51 -0.35 2.88
C ARG A 125 19.10 1.01 2.31
N ASP A 126 17.80 1.30 2.30
CA ASP A 126 17.29 2.56 1.75
C ASP A 126 17.72 3.74 2.60
N ARG A 127 17.97 4.87 1.92
CA ARG A 127 18.42 6.12 2.54
C ARG A 127 17.35 6.76 3.41
N LEU A 128 16.09 6.59 3.04
CA LEU A 128 14.92 7.05 3.80
C LEU A 128 13.97 5.88 3.98
N LYS A 129 13.71 5.50 5.23
CA LYS A 129 12.77 4.45 5.58
C LYS A 129 11.44 5.05 5.97
N LEU A 130 10.34 4.52 5.44
CA LEU A 130 8.99 4.94 5.80
C LEU A 130 8.72 4.75 7.31
N SER A 131 9.28 3.70 7.91
CA SER A 131 9.25 3.48 9.37
C SER A 131 9.90 4.61 10.16
N GLN A 132 11.07 5.09 9.73
CA GLN A 132 11.74 6.23 10.35
C GLN A 132 10.94 7.52 10.20
N LEU A 133 10.29 7.72 9.05
CA LEU A 133 9.45 8.89 8.81
C LEU A 133 8.24 8.92 9.77
N VAL A 134 7.56 7.78 9.93
CA VAL A 134 6.44 7.64 10.87
C VAL A 134 6.90 7.80 12.32
N GLU A 135 8.06 7.24 12.68
CA GLU A 135 8.67 7.44 14.00
C GLU A 135 8.98 8.92 14.27
N CYS A 136 9.53 9.64 13.30
CA CYS A 136 9.75 11.08 13.43
C CYS A 136 8.43 11.85 13.64
N TRP A 137 7.36 11.51 12.91
CA TRP A 137 6.05 12.14 13.14
C TRP A 137 5.51 11.86 14.54
N ARG A 138 5.72 10.65 15.06
CA ARG A 138 5.38 10.31 16.45
C ARG A 138 6.16 11.13 17.46
N CYS A 139 7.46 11.33 17.24
CA CYS A 139 8.28 12.18 18.11
C CYS A 139 7.83 13.65 18.10
N LEU A 140 7.09 14.07 17.07
CA LEU A 140 6.46 15.39 16.99
C LEU A 140 5.04 15.41 17.55
N GLU A 141 4.62 14.36 18.26
CA GLU A 141 3.30 14.22 18.88
C GLU A 141 2.12 14.26 17.87
N ILE A 142 2.38 13.93 16.61
CA ILE A 142 1.35 13.85 15.58
C ILE A 142 0.48 12.61 15.84
N GLY A 143 -0.85 12.81 15.81
CA GLY A 143 -1.83 11.76 16.05
C GLY A 143 -2.02 10.80 14.88
N ASP A 144 -2.62 9.63 15.16
CA ASP A 144 -2.79 8.53 14.20
C ASP A 144 -3.51 8.97 12.91
N GLY A 145 -4.57 9.76 13.04
CA GLY A 145 -5.34 10.26 11.91
C GLY A 145 -4.52 11.20 11.01
N GLU A 146 -3.66 12.03 11.58
CA GLU A 146 -2.80 12.93 10.81
C GLU A 146 -1.62 12.18 10.19
N ILE A 147 -1.05 11.18 10.87
CA ILE A 147 -0.06 10.27 10.27
C ILE A 147 -0.65 9.57 9.04
N LEU A 148 -1.89 9.09 9.13
CA LEU A 148 -2.57 8.46 8.02
C LEU A 148 -2.79 9.44 6.85
N ALA A 149 -3.23 10.67 7.13
CA ALA A 149 -3.40 11.69 6.11
C ALA A 149 -2.07 12.01 5.39
N ARG A 150 -0.96 12.12 6.14
CA ARG A 150 0.38 12.33 5.56
C ARG A 150 0.86 11.12 4.73
N ALA A 151 0.59 9.90 5.20
CA ALA A 151 0.87 8.69 4.41
C ALA A 151 0.07 8.68 3.11
N GLU A 152 -1.20 9.07 3.16
CA GLU A 152 -2.06 9.21 1.97
C GLU A 152 -1.52 10.25 0.98
N GLU A 153 -1.08 11.43 1.45
CA GLU A 153 -0.44 12.44 0.60
C GLU A 153 0.80 11.90 -0.11
N LEU A 154 1.68 11.21 0.60
CA LEU A 154 2.88 10.60 0.04
C LEU A 154 2.54 9.53 -1.02
N LEU A 155 1.57 8.66 -0.73
CA LEU A 155 1.11 7.64 -1.67
C LEU A 155 0.53 8.26 -2.94
N ARG A 156 -0.34 9.28 -2.80
CA ARG A 156 -0.90 10.01 -3.96
C ARG A 156 0.21 10.66 -4.79
N GLY A 157 1.19 11.28 -4.13
CA GLY A 157 2.36 11.88 -4.78
C GLY A 157 3.18 10.85 -5.55
N GLN A 158 3.49 9.71 -4.93
CA GLN A 158 4.26 8.63 -5.54
C GLN A 158 3.55 8.02 -6.76
N ILE A 159 2.26 7.70 -6.62
CA ILE A 159 1.44 7.18 -7.72
C ILE A 159 1.38 8.18 -8.89
N SER A 160 1.16 9.47 -8.58
CA SER A 160 1.07 10.52 -9.61
C SER A 160 2.41 10.71 -10.32
N SER A 161 3.51 10.80 -9.57
CA SER A 161 4.87 10.93 -10.12
C SER A 161 5.24 9.74 -11.01
N PHE A 162 4.91 8.52 -10.58
CA PHE A 162 5.13 7.32 -11.40
C PHE A 162 4.35 7.39 -12.72
N ARG A 163 3.05 7.70 -12.67
CA ARG A 163 2.20 7.84 -13.86
C ARG A 163 2.72 8.92 -14.81
N MET A 164 3.22 10.06 -14.29
CA MET A 164 3.84 11.11 -15.11
C MET A 164 5.12 10.61 -15.79
N ARG A 165 6.03 9.94 -15.06
CA ARG A 165 7.27 9.39 -15.63
C ARG A 165 7.00 8.36 -16.71
N GLU A 166 6.04 7.47 -16.50
CA GLU A 166 5.60 6.49 -17.50
C GLU A 166 5.01 7.17 -18.74
N GLY A 167 4.21 8.23 -18.56
CA GLY A 167 3.71 9.05 -19.66
C GLY A 167 4.84 9.69 -20.47
N HIS A 168 5.82 10.29 -19.80
CA HIS A 168 6.99 10.88 -20.45
C HIS A 168 7.82 9.83 -21.20
N ARG A 169 8.04 8.64 -20.62
CA ARG A 169 8.76 7.55 -21.27
C ARG A 169 8.07 7.10 -22.55
N ARG A 170 6.75 6.86 -22.51
CA ARG A 170 5.96 6.48 -23.69
C ARG A 170 5.98 7.55 -24.77
N ASN A 171 5.99 8.84 -24.39
CA ASN A 171 6.07 9.93 -25.34
C ASN A 171 7.48 10.03 -25.97
N ALA A 172 8.53 9.83 -25.17
CA ALA A 172 9.91 9.78 -25.67
C ALA A 172 10.11 8.63 -26.67
N GLU A 173 9.57 7.44 -26.39
CA GLU A 173 9.63 6.28 -27.30
C GLU A 173 8.94 6.52 -28.66
N LYS A 174 7.92 7.38 -28.70
CA LYS A 174 7.23 7.78 -29.94
C LYS A 174 7.95 8.88 -30.70
N THR A 175 8.95 9.51 -30.08
CA THR A 175 9.63 10.64 -30.69
C THR A 175 10.63 10.12 -31.71
N VAL A 176 10.46 10.51 -32.98
CA VAL A 176 11.38 10.14 -34.05
C VAL A 176 12.61 11.04 -33.95
N VAL A 177 13.78 10.43 -33.81
CA VAL A 177 15.06 11.13 -33.92
C VAL A 177 15.55 10.94 -35.35
N ASP A 178 15.60 12.03 -36.11
CA ASP A 178 16.17 12.06 -37.46
C ASP A 178 17.52 12.81 -37.41
N GLY A 179 18.60 12.06 -37.59
CA GLY A 179 19.97 12.56 -37.39
C GLY A 179 20.23 12.99 -35.93
N SER A 180 20.50 14.28 -35.71
CA SER A 180 20.75 14.88 -34.38
C SER A 180 19.57 15.71 -33.85
N VAL A 181 18.43 15.69 -34.54
CA VAL A 181 17.27 16.53 -34.23
C VAL A 181 16.12 15.65 -33.75
N CYS A 182 15.57 16.03 -32.61
CA CYS A 182 14.39 15.42 -32.01
C CYS A 182 13.14 16.03 -32.68
N VAL A 183 12.36 15.25 -33.43
CA VAL A 183 11.18 15.75 -34.15
C VAL A 183 9.93 15.43 -33.34
N VAL A 184 9.34 16.46 -32.73
CA VAL A 184 8.04 16.37 -32.05
C VAL A 184 6.93 16.70 -33.06
N GLY A 185 6.15 15.69 -33.46
CA GLY A 185 5.04 15.86 -34.41
C GLY A 185 3.80 16.52 -33.77
N PRO A 186 2.90 17.12 -34.57
CA PRO A 186 1.67 17.73 -34.06
C PRO A 186 0.72 16.64 -33.59
N GLY A 187 0.62 16.45 -32.27
CA GLY A 187 -0.19 15.40 -31.64
C GLY A 187 0.42 14.79 -30.36
N VAL A 188 1.59 15.26 -29.92
CA VAL A 188 2.10 15.06 -28.55
C VAL A 188 1.61 16.17 -27.64
#